data_AF-A0A165C2B9-F1
#
_entry.id   AF-A0A165C2B9-F1
#
_cell.length_a   1.000
_cell.length_b   1.000
_cell.length_c   1.000
_cell.angle_alpha   90.00
_cell.angle_beta   90.00
_cell.angle_gamma   90.00
#
_symmetry.space_group_name_H-M   'P 1'
#
loop_
_entity.id
_entity.type
_entity.pdbx_description
1 polymer ?
#
loop_
_entity_poly.entity_id
_entity_poly.type
_entity_poly.pdbx_seq_one_letter_code
_entity_poly.pdbx_strand_id
1 'polypeptide(L)'
;MSVRTPSTKSSRLSHSSKRSGYTSSSGSSHSFGSTLHEAYAQWNAADEASQRLPREQREFDECDRELATAKKMLTNLQAGRSPPRALKTKMSLLQVLGKGKNVSVAHLPIQPIPDGSTAEIVDASVRMHDLERQHHALSEQLEATKTAAATLDQCFDLLKNTLDNGPLPWWRYSQGNEHEIYRAEKSLAAREKAYIDATSTTKALARARLAIQSSHHHYLHAIDIMENICSRNRSTFAAAIGDEQSKQSTYQEAVEWAKKAQVCLAECLRVLEPQWDLIRKDEQEDRDFLRQSGLLQAVKIYELMYGGAALKMGITQQVQAMLQKQVAVFERLTHFAVGIQECTAYCESVEQDARASRDVARRYAVSLWMNTPVPASP
;
A
#
# COMPACT_ATOMS: atom_id res chain seq x y z
N MET A 1 24.92 -32.64 25.32
CA MET A 1 26.03 -32.11 24.50
C MET A 1 26.47 -30.78 25.10
N SER A 2 27.77 -30.67 25.37
CA SER A 2 28.38 -29.69 26.27
C SER A 2 28.30 -28.24 25.79
N VAL A 3 27.90 -27.37 26.72
CA VAL A 3 28.04 -25.91 26.64
C VAL A 3 29.47 -25.54 27.05
N ARG A 4 30.16 -24.76 26.22
CA ARG A 4 31.43 -24.09 26.57
C ARG A 4 31.34 -22.61 26.21
N THR A 5 31.36 -21.77 27.24
CA THR A 5 31.76 -20.37 27.17
C THR A 5 33.25 -20.26 27.51
N PRO A 6 33.99 -19.29 26.92
CA PRO A 6 35.25 -18.84 27.48
C PRO A 6 35.09 -17.51 28.21
N SER A 7 35.54 -17.56 29.46
CA SER A 7 35.89 -16.45 30.33
C SER A 7 37.29 -15.93 29.97
N THR A 8 37.47 -14.61 30.01
CA THR A 8 38.80 -14.00 30.13
C THR A 8 38.77 -12.89 31.18
N LYS A 9 39.47 -13.14 32.29
CA LYS A 9 39.94 -12.17 33.28
C LYS A 9 41.47 -12.07 33.15
N SER A 10 42.01 -10.86 33.20
CA SER A 10 43.33 -10.52 33.79
C SER A 10 43.52 -8.99 33.73
N SER A 11 43.41 -8.27 34.86
CA SER A 11 44.48 -7.86 35.81
C SER A 11 45.35 -6.69 35.28
N ARG A 12 45.08 -5.45 35.70
CA ARG A 12 45.68 -4.68 36.84
C ARG A 12 47.17 -4.39 36.73
N LEU A 13 47.52 -3.09 36.78
CA LEU A 13 48.51 -2.39 37.63
C LEU A 13 48.59 -0.91 37.13
N SER A 14 47.91 0.05 37.77
CA SER A 14 48.40 1.01 38.79
C SER A 14 49.55 1.93 38.37
N HIS A 15 49.34 3.25 38.35
CA HIS A 15 50.08 4.26 39.13
C HIS A 15 49.48 5.69 39.00
N SER A 16 49.11 6.25 40.15
CA SER A 16 49.34 7.64 40.61
C SER A 16 49.50 8.78 39.58
N SER A 17 48.60 9.77 39.64
CA SER A 17 49.02 11.16 39.89
C SER A 17 47.84 12.01 40.37
N LYS A 18 47.91 12.46 41.63
CA LYS A 18 47.11 13.57 42.13
C LYS A 18 47.66 14.85 41.52
N ARG A 19 46.86 15.54 40.72
CA ARG A 19 47.01 16.98 40.52
C ARG A 19 45.66 17.65 40.67
N SER A 20 45.54 18.34 41.80
CA SER A 20 44.56 19.38 42.05
C SER A 20 44.53 20.34 40.86
N GLY A 21 43.35 20.47 40.28
CA GLY A 21 42.98 21.50 39.33
C GLY A 21 41.53 21.81 39.60
N TYR A 22 41.28 22.90 40.30
CA TYR A 22 39.97 23.55 40.32
C TYR A 22 39.68 24.02 38.89
N THR A 23 39.14 23.14 38.06
CA THR A 23 38.42 23.53 36.86
C THR A 23 36.94 23.46 37.21
N SER A 24 36.38 24.63 37.51
CA SER A 24 34.94 24.85 37.54
C SER A 24 34.35 24.29 36.25
N SER A 25 33.72 23.11 36.32
CA SER A 25 32.91 22.55 35.26
C SER A 25 31.61 23.33 35.18
N SER A 26 31.70 24.54 34.63
CA SER A 26 30.56 25.40 34.26
C SER A 26 30.13 25.14 32.81
N GLY A 27 30.25 23.90 32.31
CA GLY A 27 29.99 23.59 30.91
C GLY A 27 29.35 22.22 30.74
N SER A 28 28.02 22.19 30.59
CA SER A 28 27.25 21.06 30.02
C SER A 28 25.75 21.30 29.99
N SER A 29 25.19 22.23 30.78
CA SER A 29 23.73 22.44 30.79
C SER A 29 23.21 23.18 29.54
N HIS A 30 24.00 24.10 28.98
CA HIS A 30 23.61 24.85 27.78
C HIS A 30 23.55 23.98 26.51
N SER A 31 24.40 22.96 26.38
CA SER A 31 24.40 22.07 25.21
C SER A 31 23.20 21.14 25.18
N PHE A 32 22.71 20.69 26.35
CA PHE A 32 21.54 19.84 26.43
C PHE A 32 20.25 20.58 26.02
N GLY A 33 20.10 21.83 26.48
CA GLY A 33 18.96 22.66 26.11
C GLY A 33 18.88 22.91 24.60
N SER A 34 20.01 23.16 23.94
CA SER A 34 20.06 23.32 22.49
C SER A 34 19.73 22.03 21.74
N THR A 35 20.25 20.87 22.18
CA THR A 35 19.97 19.59 21.52
C THR A 35 18.52 19.15 21.68
N LEU A 36 17.91 19.40 22.85
CA LEU A 36 16.50 19.07 23.09
C LEU A 36 15.57 19.96 22.25
N HIS A 37 15.86 21.26 22.17
CA HIS A 37 15.08 22.19 21.35
C HIS A 37 15.20 21.85 19.86
N GLU A 38 16.39 21.48 19.38
CA GLU A 38 16.60 21.05 18.01
C GLU A 38 15.83 19.76 17.69
N ALA A 39 15.92 18.74 18.55
CA ALA A 39 15.18 17.49 18.37
C ALA A 39 13.66 17.71 18.37
N TYR A 40 13.16 18.59 19.25
CA TYR A 40 11.75 18.97 19.25
C TYR A 40 11.34 19.71 17.98
N ALA A 41 12.14 20.66 17.50
CA ALA A 41 11.85 21.39 16.27
C ALA A 41 11.80 20.46 15.04
N GLN A 42 12.73 19.50 14.96
CA GLN A 42 12.75 18.48 13.90
C GLN A 42 11.50 17.58 13.97
N TRP A 43 11.15 17.10 15.17
CA TRP A 43 9.93 16.31 15.35
C TRP A 43 8.67 17.09 14.98
N ASN A 44 8.55 18.34 15.43
CA ASN A 44 7.38 19.18 15.17
C ASN A 44 7.23 19.46 13.67
N ALA A 45 8.33 19.75 12.95
CA ALA A 45 8.29 19.94 11.51
C ALA A 45 7.86 18.67 10.76
N ALA A 46 8.34 17.50 11.19
CA ALA A 46 7.94 16.21 10.60
C ALA A 46 6.48 15.87 10.91
N ASP A 47 6.00 16.17 12.12
CA ASP A 47 4.60 15.96 12.53
C ASP A 47 3.64 16.88 11.76
N GLU A 48 3.98 18.16 11.63
CA GLU A 48 3.23 19.12 10.81
C GLU A 48 3.18 18.69 9.33
N ALA A 49 4.30 18.20 8.77
CA ALA A 49 4.31 17.64 7.43
C ALA A 49 3.39 16.40 7.31
N SER A 50 3.45 15.49 8.29
CA SER A 50 2.58 14.31 8.33
C SER A 50 1.09 14.68 8.42
N GLN A 51 0.74 15.71 9.17
CA GLN A 51 -0.64 16.20 9.28
C GLN A 51 -1.13 16.91 8.01
N ARG A 52 -0.26 17.62 7.28
CA ARG A 52 -0.60 18.28 6.01
C ARG A 52 -0.75 17.30 4.84
N LEU A 53 -0.03 16.18 4.86
CA LEU A 53 0.06 15.25 3.75
C LEU A 53 -1.30 14.79 3.17
N PRO A 54 -2.33 14.41 3.97
CA PRO A 54 -3.63 14.00 3.41
C PRO A 54 -4.39 15.13 2.72
N ARG A 55 -4.13 16.39 3.09
CA ARG A 55 -4.72 17.55 2.41
C ARG A 55 -4.02 17.82 1.09
N GLU A 56 -2.69 17.85 1.09
CA GLU A 56 -1.90 18.10 -0.12
C GLU A 56 -2.08 17.00 -1.17
N GLN A 57 -2.22 15.74 -0.75
CA GLN A 57 -2.55 14.63 -1.65
C GLN A 57 -3.91 14.85 -2.34
N ARG A 58 -4.93 15.31 -1.60
CA ARG A 58 -6.25 15.60 -2.17
C ARG A 58 -6.21 16.75 -3.16
N GLU A 59 -5.46 17.81 -2.84
CA GLU A 59 -5.27 18.97 -3.74
C GLU A 59 -4.54 18.54 -5.03
N PHE A 60 -3.54 17.66 -4.92
CA PHE A 60 -2.86 17.06 -6.07
C PHE A 60 -3.81 16.21 -6.92
N ASP A 61 -4.58 15.30 -6.31
CA ASP A 61 -5.51 14.40 -7.02
C ASP A 61 -6.67 15.19 -7.69
N GLU A 62 -7.07 16.33 -7.13
CA GLU A 62 -8.02 17.25 -7.77
C GLU A 62 -7.41 17.94 -8.99
N CYS A 63 -6.19 18.47 -8.86
CA CYS A 63 -5.47 19.10 -9.97
C CYS A 63 -5.21 18.12 -11.12
N ASP A 64 -4.84 16.86 -10.83
CA ASP A 64 -4.65 15.82 -11.85
C ASP A 64 -5.95 15.51 -12.62
N ARG A 65 -7.08 15.41 -11.90
CA ARG A 65 -8.41 15.23 -12.53
C ARG A 65 -8.81 16.43 -13.40
N GLU A 66 -8.55 17.65 -12.93
CA GLU A 66 -8.81 18.86 -13.70
C GLU A 66 -7.94 18.92 -14.96
N LEU A 67 -6.65 18.57 -14.84
CA LEU A 67 -5.72 18.53 -15.96
C LEU A 67 -6.11 17.47 -17.00
N ALA A 68 -6.49 16.27 -16.56
CA ALA A 68 -7.00 15.23 -17.44
C ALA A 68 -8.27 15.67 -18.19
N THR A 69 -9.16 16.38 -17.50
CA THR A 69 -10.38 16.97 -18.08
C THR A 69 -10.03 18.06 -19.10
N ALA A 70 -9.10 18.95 -18.78
CA ALA A 70 -8.65 20.02 -19.67
C ALA A 70 -7.97 19.45 -20.94
N LYS A 71 -7.10 18.45 -20.81
CA LYS A 71 -6.46 17.75 -21.94
C LYS A 71 -7.50 17.09 -22.86
N LYS A 72 -8.50 16.44 -22.28
CA LYS A 72 -9.62 15.85 -23.03
C LYS A 72 -10.45 16.91 -23.75
N MET A 73 -10.75 18.04 -23.10
CA MET A 73 -11.46 19.16 -23.72
C MET A 73 -10.69 19.74 -24.89
N LEU A 74 -9.39 20.01 -24.73
CA LEU A 74 -8.53 20.51 -25.79
C LEU A 74 -8.48 19.55 -26.99
N THR A 75 -8.34 18.25 -26.73
CA THR A 75 -8.35 17.21 -27.78
C THR A 75 -9.68 17.18 -28.53
N ASN A 76 -10.81 17.32 -27.84
CA ASN A 76 -12.13 17.38 -28.46
C ASN A 76 -12.31 18.62 -29.34
N LEU A 77 -11.87 19.79 -28.86
CA LEU A 77 -11.91 21.05 -29.61
C LEU A 77 -11.03 20.97 -30.87
N GLN A 78 -9.82 20.44 -30.76
CA GLN A 78 -8.91 20.21 -31.90
C GLN A 78 -9.47 19.19 -32.91
N ALA A 79 -10.19 18.17 -32.45
CA ALA A 79 -10.83 17.18 -33.31
C ALA A 79 -12.15 17.66 -33.95
N GLY A 80 -12.56 18.93 -33.73
CA GLY A 80 -13.84 19.46 -34.19
C GLY A 80 -15.06 18.78 -33.58
N ARG A 81 -14.88 18.01 -32.49
CA ARG A 81 -15.94 17.34 -31.76
C ARG A 81 -16.50 18.34 -30.76
N SER A 82 -17.69 18.86 -31.05
CA SER A 82 -18.35 19.80 -30.15
C SER A 82 -18.46 19.20 -28.73
N PRO A 83 -18.22 19.99 -27.67
CA PRO A 83 -18.32 19.51 -26.31
C PRO A 83 -19.73 18.97 -26.06
N PRO A 84 -19.89 17.91 -25.23
CA PRO A 84 -21.23 17.46 -24.84
C PRO A 84 -21.94 18.65 -24.23
N ARG A 85 -23.01 19.14 -24.89
CA ARG A 85 -23.83 20.24 -24.37
C ARG A 85 -24.34 19.83 -22.99
N ALA A 86 -23.71 20.35 -21.95
CA ALA A 86 -24.30 20.38 -20.63
C ALA A 86 -25.68 21.02 -20.78
N LEU A 87 -26.71 20.25 -20.42
CA LEU A 87 -28.10 20.69 -20.44
C LEU A 87 -28.19 21.97 -19.61
N LYS A 88 -28.29 23.12 -20.29
CA LYS A 88 -28.57 24.41 -19.67
C LYS A 88 -29.91 24.30 -18.96
N THR A 89 -29.88 24.12 -17.65
CA THR A 89 -31.01 24.35 -16.76
C THR A 89 -31.38 25.83 -16.89
N LYS A 90 -32.42 26.10 -17.68
CA LYS A 90 -33.01 27.44 -17.81
C LYS A 90 -33.70 27.77 -16.50
N MET A 91 -33.17 28.72 -15.73
CA MET A 91 -34.00 29.53 -14.84
C MET A 91 -34.39 30.81 -15.59
N SER A 92 -35.68 30.88 -15.92
CA SER A 92 -36.37 32.04 -16.45
C SER A 92 -36.76 32.96 -15.29
N LEU A 93 -36.57 34.27 -15.41
CA LEU A 93 -37.49 35.28 -14.87
C LEU A 93 -37.19 36.70 -15.38
N LEU A 94 -38.22 37.24 -16.05
CA LEU A 94 -38.67 38.63 -16.17
C LEU A 94 -38.02 39.61 -17.17
N GLN A 95 -38.92 40.01 -18.08
CA GLN A 95 -38.92 41.13 -19.02
C GLN A 95 -39.18 42.47 -18.30
N VAL A 96 -38.55 43.56 -18.76
CA VAL A 96 -39.11 44.93 -18.85
C VAL A 96 -38.36 45.65 -20.00
N LEU A 97 -38.93 45.75 -21.20
CA LEU A 97 -39.73 46.87 -21.76
C LEU A 97 -38.98 48.21 -21.91
N GLY A 98 -38.60 48.57 -23.15
CA GLY A 98 -38.12 49.90 -23.50
C GLY A 98 -38.08 50.12 -25.02
N LYS A 99 -39.06 50.84 -25.55
CA LYS A 99 -39.22 51.24 -26.96
C LYS A 99 -38.27 52.40 -27.32
N GLY A 100 -37.66 52.34 -28.50
CA GLY A 100 -36.98 53.48 -29.14
C GLY A 100 -36.88 53.27 -30.66
N LYS A 101 -37.34 54.26 -31.43
CA LYS A 101 -37.58 54.25 -32.89
C LYS A 101 -36.37 54.75 -33.68
N ASN A 102 -36.15 54.13 -34.85
CA ASN A 102 -35.62 54.64 -36.13
C ASN A 102 -34.16 55.13 -36.21
N VAL A 103 -33.38 54.60 -37.16
CA VAL A 103 -33.08 55.19 -38.49
C VAL A 103 -32.09 54.26 -39.24
N SER A 104 -32.38 54.02 -40.52
CA SER A 104 -31.53 53.30 -41.49
C SER A 104 -30.44 54.24 -42.04
N VAL A 105 -29.23 53.73 -42.32
CA VAL A 105 -28.48 53.88 -43.59
C VAL A 105 -27.01 53.38 -43.47
N ALA A 106 -26.59 52.69 -44.54
CA ALA A 106 -25.24 52.44 -45.08
C ALA A 106 -24.22 51.52 -44.37
N HIS A 107 -24.06 50.35 -45.01
CA HIS A 107 -22.81 49.67 -45.36
C HIS A 107 -21.48 50.24 -44.84
N LEU A 108 -20.82 49.48 -43.97
CA LEU A 108 -19.37 49.36 -43.86
C LEU A 108 -19.01 47.91 -43.44
N PRO A 109 -17.79 47.44 -43.74
CA PRO A 109 -17.53 46.06 -44.11
C PRO A 109 -17.67 45.08 -42.96
N ILE A 110 -18.13 43.88 -43.30
CA ILE A 110 -18.00 42.65 -42.52
C ILE A 110 -16.53 42.58 -42.07
N GLN A 111 -16.27 42.95 -40.81
CA GLN A 111 -15.07 42.50 -40.14
C GLN A 111 -15.15 40.97 -40.09
N PRO A 112 -14.09 40.23 -40.46
CA PRO A 112 -14.07 38.80 -40.19
C PRO A 112 -14.21 38.65 -38.68
N ILE A 113 -15.36 38.11 -38.26
CA ILE A 113 -15.56 37.63 -36.90
C ILE A 113 -14.40 36.67 -36.65
N PRO A 114 -13.56 36.88 -35.61
CA PRO A 114 -12.52 35.93 -35.31
C PRO A 114 -13.22 34.60 -35.05
N ASP A 115 -12.81 33.56 -35.79
CA ASP A 115 -13.35 32.21 -35.68
C ASP A 115 -13.45 31.83 -34.20
N GLY A 116 -14.65 31.83 -33.60
CA GLY A 116 -14.82 31.61 -32.16
C GLY A 116 -14.21 30.29 -31.67
N SER A 117 -14.07 29.33 -32.60
CA SER A 117 -13.32 28.08 -32.43
C SER A 117 -11.84 28.29 -32.08
N THR A 118 -11.17 29.27 -32.70
CA THR A 118 -9.75 29.56 -32.44
C THR A 118 -9.52 30.20 -31.06
N ALA A 119 -10.42 31.09 -30.64
CA ALA A 119 -10.37 31.69 -29.30
C ALA A 119 -10.61 30.64 -28.20
N GLU A 120 -11.60 29.76 -28.38
CA GLU A 120 -11.88 28.66 -27.44
C GLU A 120 -10.71 27.67 -27.33
N ILE A 121 -10.01 27.39 -28.44
CA ILE A 121 -8.80 26.55 -28.44
C ILE A 121 -7.65 27.22 -27.70
N VAL A 122 -7.43 28.53 -27.92
CA VAL A 122 -6.38 29.30 -27.24
C VAL A 122 -6.66 29.36 -25.74
N ASP A 123 -7.87 29.70 -25.32
CA ASP A 123 -8.26 29.75 -23.91
C ASP A 123 -8.14 28.38 -23.23
N ALA A 124 -8.56 27.29 -23.90
CA ALA A 124 -8.38 25.93 -23.40
C ALA A 124 -6.90 25.53 -23.27
N SER A 125 -6.05 25.99 -24.20
CA SER A 125 -4.61 25.75 -24.18
C SER A 125 -3.92 26.51 -23.04
N VAL A 126 -4.29 27.77 -22.82
CA VAL A 126 -3.78 28.58 -21.68
C VAL A 126 -4.17 27.93 -20.36
N ARG A 127 -5.45 27.57 -20.21
CA ARG A 127 -5.95 26.88 -19.00
C ARG A 127 -5.23 25.55 -18.77
N MET A 128 -4.99 24.76 -19.81
CA MET A 128 -4.22 23.52 -19.70
C MET A 128 -2.80 23.80 -19.23
N HIS A 129 -2.12 24.78 -19.81
CA HIS A 129 -0.76 25.14 -19.42
C HIS A 129 -0.68 25.63 -17.96
N ASP A 130 -1.66 26.41 -17.49
CA ASP A 130 -1.71 26.86 -16.09
C ASP A 130 -1.92 25.68 -15.13
N LEU A 131 -2.81 24.74 -15.49
CA LEU A 131 -3.01 23.50 -14.74
C LEU A 131 -1.75 22.61 -14.73
N GLU A 132 -0.98 22.55 -15.82
CA GLU A 132 0.29 21.81 -15.85
C GLU A 132 1.34 22.42 -14.92
N ARG A 133 1.43 23.75 -14.86
CA ARG A 133 2.30 24.43 -13.90
C ARG A 133 1.86 24.16 -12.46
N GLN A 134 0.56 24.26 -12.18
CA GLN A 134 0.01 23.99 -10.86
C GLN A 134 0.24 22.54 -10.45
N HIS A 135 0.01 21.59 -11.36
CA HIS A 135 0.26 20.17 -11.15
C HIS A 135 1.74 19.91 -10.82
N HIS A 136 2.67 20.54 -11.54
CA HIS A 136 4.08 20.41 -11.28
C HIS A 136 4.47 20.96 -9.89
N ALA A 137 3.99 22.16 -9.55
CA ALA A 137 4.24 22.76 -8.23
C ALA A 137 3.66 21.92 -7.08
N LEU A 138 2.43 21.40 -7.23
CA LEU A 138 1.80 20.52 -6.25
C LEU A 138 2.55 19.18 -6.13
N SER A 139 3.07 18.64 -7.24
CA SER A 139 3.89 17.44 -7.22
C SER A 139 5.17 17.64 -6.42
N GLU A 140 5.89 18.76 -6.63
CA GLU A 140 7.12 19.06 -5.89
C GLU A 140 6.84 19.27 -4.39
N GLN A 141 5.77 20.01 -4.07
CA GLN A 141 5.34 20.22 -2.69
C GLN A 141 4.98 18.89 -2.01
N LEU A 142 4.20 18.04 -2.69
CA LEU A 142 3.77 16.75 -2.17
C LEU A 142 4.97 15.83 -1.88
N GLU A 143 5.95 15.77 -2.78
CA GLU A 143 7.16 14.95 -2.58
C GLU A 143 8.04 15.49 -1.44
N ALA A 144 8.17 16.82 -1.31
CA ALA A 144 8.86 17.43 -0.18
C ALA A 144 8.17 17.11 1.16
N THR A 145 6.83 17.22 1.22
CA THR A 145 6.05 16.89 2.41
C THR A 145 6.11 15.39 2.74
N LYS A 146 6.05 14.50 1.73
CA LYS A 146 6.25 13.05 1.94
C LYS A 146 7.61 12.76 2.55
N THR A 147 8.66 13.39 2.03
CA THR A 147 10.04 13.20 2.51
C THR A 147 10.17 13.65 3.97
N ALA A 148 9.60 14.80 4.33
CA ALA A 148 9.60 15.29 5.70
C ALA A 148 8.74 14.43 6.65
N ALA A 149 7.56 13.99 6.21
CA ALA A 149 6.70 13.11 7.01
C ALA A 149 7.34 11.73 7.25
N ALA A 150 8.15 11.23 6.30
CA ALA A 150 8.83 9.95 6.42
C ALA A 150 9.88 9.92 7.56
N THR A 151 10.41 11.07 7.98
CA THR A 151 11.38 11.14 9.09
C THR A 151 10.72 11.22 10.46
N LEU A 152 9.38 11.26 10.56
CA LEU A 152 8.65 11.45 11.82
C LEU A 152 9.02 10.44 12.90
N ASP A 153 9.08 9.14 12.57
CA ASP A 153 9.43 8.09 13.51
C ASP A 153 10.86 8.27 14.04
N GLN A 154 11.81 8.60 13.16
CA GLN A 154 13.20 8.86 13.53
C GLN A 154 13.35 10.10 14.42
N CYS A 155 12.66 11.20 14.08
CA CYS A 155 12.68 12.42 14.87
C CYS A 155 12.06 12.21 16.26
N PHE A 156 11.01 11.39 16.35
CA PHE A 156 10.40 11.02 17.63
C PHE A 156 11.38 10.22 18.50
N ASP A 157 12.05 9.21 17.93
CA ASP A 157 13.04 8.41 18.65
C ASP A 157 14.23 9.28 19.11
N LEU A 158 14.70 10.21 18.28
CA LEU A 158 15.74 11.17 18.65
C LEU A 158 15.31 12.04 19.83
N LEU A 159 14.10 12.59 19.80
CA LEU A 159 13.54 13.40 20.88
C LEU A 159 13.44 12.59 22.19
N LYS A 160 12.87 11.38 22.12
CA LYS A 160 12.73 10.48 23.26
C LYS A 160 14.10 10.12 23.84
N ASN A 161 15.06 9.73 23.00
CA ASN A 161 16.42 9.40 23.43
C ASN A 161 17.13 10.60 24.08
N THR A 162 16.89 11.82 23.58
CA THR A 162 17.46 13.03 24.19
C THR A 162 16.88 13.25 25.58
N LEU A 163 15.58 13.03 25.78
CA LEU A 163 14.94 13.12 27.09
C LEU A 163 15.41 12.04 28.06
N ASP A 164 15.55 10.79 27.60
CA ASP A 164 15.94 9.63 28.44
C ASP A 164 17.40 9.71 28.90
N ASN A 165 18.30 10.26 28.09
CA ASN A 165 19.73 10.39 28.40
C ASN A 165 20.12 11.74 29.00
N GLY A 166 19.15 12.66 29.11
CA GLY A 166 19.36 14.04 29.52
C GLY A 166 19.00 14.35 30.97
N PRO A 167 19.42 15.51 31.50
CA PRO A 167 18.83 16.03 32.72
C PRO A 167 17.33 16.29 32.49
N LEU A 168 16.50 15.78 33.41
CA LEU A 168 15.05 15.92 33.31
C LEU A 168 14.66 17.40 33.37
N PRO A 169 13.76 17.87 32.48
CA PRO A 169 13.34 19.26 32.49
C PRO A 169 12.71 19.68 33.83
N TRP A 170 13.10 20.85 34.33
CA TRP A 170 12.71 21.33 35.67
C TRP A 170 11.19 21.47 35.86
N TRP A 171 10.42 21.70 34.79
CA TRP A 171 8.95 21.78 34.85
C TRP A 171 8.26 20.45 35.13
N ARG A 172 8.92 19.31 34.86
CA ARG A 172 8.37 17.98 35.20
C ARG A 172 8.11 17.85 36.70
N TYR A 173 8.99 18.45 37.51
CA TYR A 173 8.94 18.39 38.97
C TYR A 173 8.12 19.53 39.58
N SER A 174 8.21 20.74 39.04
CA SER A 174 7.58 21.92 39.65
C SER A 174 6.05 21.94 39.51
N GLN A 175 5.50 21.22 38.54
CA GLN A 175 4.05 21.17 38.28
C GLN A 175 3.37 19.91 38.82
N GLY A 176 4.12 18.94 39.36
CA GLY A 176 3.54 17.65 39.80
C GLY A 176 3.04 16.76 38.66
N ASN A 177 3.48 17.02 37.42
CA ASN A 177 3.03 16.31 36.21
C ASN A 177 3.61 14.89 36.07
N GLU A 178 4.47 14.44 36.99
CA GLU A 178 5.14 13.14 36.92
C GLU A 178 4.16 11.97 36.72
N HIS A 179 3.06 11.97 37.47
CA HIS A 179 2.06 10.91 37.36
C HIS A 179 1.34 10.95 35.99
N GLU A 180 1.11 12.13 35.43
CA GLU A 180 0.47 12.28 34.12
C GLU A 180 1.43 11.84 33.00
N ILE A 181 2.69 12.28 33.06
CA ILE A 181 3.75 11.86 32.14
C ILE A 181 3.91 10.34 32.17
N TYR A 182 3.99 9.73 33.35
CA TYR A 182 4.07 8.28 33.50
C TYR A 182 2.87 7.55 32.87
N ARG A 183 1.65 8.06 33.08
CA ARG A 183 0.43 7.50 32.45
C ARG A 183 0.47 7.63 30.93
N ALA A 184 0.90 8.78 30.42
CA ALA A 184 1.02 9.04 29.00
C ALA A 184 2.06 8.12 28.34
N GLU A 185 3.24 7.96 28.95
CA GLU A 185 4.31 7.08 28.48
C GLU A 185 3.88 5.60 28.47
N LYS A 186 3.17 5.15 29.51
CA LYS A 186 2.60 3.79 29.56
C LYS A 186 1.57 3.57 28.45
N SER A 187 0.69 4.54 28.22
CA SER A 187 -0.33 4.48 27.16
C SER A 187 0.32 4.50 25.77
N LEU A 188 1.32 5.35 25.57
CA LEU A 188 2.14 5.40 24.36
C LEU A 188 2.81 4.05 24.09
N ALA A 189 3.49 3.45 25.06
CA ALA A 189 4.18 2.17 24.89
C ALA A 189 3.20 1.05 24.47
N ALA A 190 1.99 1.04 25.02
CA ALA A 190 0.95 0.09 24.62
C ALA A 190 0.51 0.29 23.17
N ARG A 191 0.35 1.55 22.73
CA ARG A 191 -0.04 1.90 21.35
C ARG A 191 1.09 1.67 20.35
N GLU A 192 2.34 1.93 20.72
CA GLU A 192 3.51 1.58 19.91
C GLU A 192 3.59 0.07 19.68
N LYS A 193 3.39 -0.72 20.74
CA LYS A 193 3.33 -2.18 20.62
C LYS A 193 2.19 -2.62 19.69
N ALA A 194 0.98 -2.10 19.87
CA ALA A 194 -0.15 -2.42 19.02
C ALA A 194 0.10 -2.10 17.54
N TYR A 195 0.75 -0.96 17.25
CA TYR A 195 1.15 -0.60 15.90
C TYR A 195 2.20 -1.57 15.31
N ILE A 196 3.23 -1.92 16.09
CA ILE A 196 4.26 -2.89 15.65
C ILE A 196 3.64 -4.25 15.34
N ASP A 197 2.76 -4.73 16.22
CA ASP A 197 2.05 -6.00 16.04
C ASP A 197 1.18 -5.95 14.77
N ALA A 198 0.40 -4.87 14.59
CA ALA A 198 -0.43 -4.67 13.40
C ALA A 198 0.40 -4.62 12.10
N THR A 199 1.48 -3.84 12.04
CA THR A 199 2.38 -3.78 10.88
C THR A 199 3.02 -5.14 10.56
N SER A 200 3.40 -5.91 11.58
CA SER A 200 3.94 -7.27 11.39
C SER A 200 2.89 -8.19 10.75
N THR A 201 1.66 -8.16 11.26
CA THR A 201 0.53 -8.93 10.73
C THR A 201 0.22 -8.51 9.28
N THR A 202 0.08 -7.22 8.99
CA THR A 202 -0.21 -6.72 7.64
C THR A 202 0.87 -7.15 6.64
N LYS A 203 2.16 -7.08 7.01
CA LYS A 203 3.26 -7.55 6.15
C LYS A 203 3.17 -9.05 5.86
N ALA A 204 2.81 -9.86 6.85
CA ALA A 204 2.62 -11.30 6.65
C ALA A 204 1.45 -11.56 5.70
N LEU A 205 0.30 -10.90 5.90
CA LEU A 205 -0.89 -11.02 5.05
C LEU A 205 -0.63 -10.54 3.62
N ALA A 206 0.08 -9.42 3.44
CA ALA A 206 0.47 -8.93 2.12
C ALA A 206 1.37 -9.92 1.37
N ARG A 207 2.33 -10.56 2.05
CA ARG A 207 3.16 -11.63 1.47
C ARG A 207 2.33 -12.86 1.12
N ALA A 208 1.41 -13.26 1.99
CA ALA A 208 0.50 -14.38 1.73
C ALA A 208 -0.44 -14.11 0.54
N ARG A 209 -0.95 -12.89 0.41
CA ARG A 209 -1.75 -12.41 -0.73
C ARG A 209 -0.98 -12.59 -2.05
N LEU A 210 0.28 -12.14 -2.10
CA LEU A 210 1.12 -12.32 -3.30
C LEU A 210 1.36 -13.81 -3.61
N ALA A 211 1.66 -14.61 -2.59
CA ALA A 211 1.90 -16.04 -2.75
C ALA A 211 0.64 -16.78 -3.26
N ILE A 212 -0.55 -16.48 -2.71
CA ILE A 212 -1.78 -17.15 -3.14
C ILE A 212 -2.23 -16.69 -4.53
N GLN A 213 -2.05 -15.41 -4.88
CA GLN A 213 -2.31 -14.91 -6.24
C GLN A 213 -1.39 -15.57 -7.27
N SER A 214 -0.10 -15.71 -6.95
CA SER A 214 0.86 -16.44 -7.80
C SER A 214 0.50 -17.93 -7.91
N SER A 215 0.10 -18.57 -6.81
CA SER A 215 -0.38 -19.95 -6.80
C SER A 215 -1.60 -20.13 -7.70
N HIS A 216 -2.57 -19.22 -7.60
CA HIS A 216 -3.79 -19.22 -8.40
C HIS A 216 -3.48 -19.09 -9.89
N HIS A 217 -2.66 -18.11 -10.27
CA HIS A 217 -2.21 -17.90 -11.64
C HIS A 217 -1.51 -19.13 -12.24
N HIS A 218 -0.55 -19.71 -11.52
CA HIS A 218 0.17 -20.90 -12.00
C HIS A 218 -0.75 -22.12 -12.13
N TYR A 219 -1.70 -22.28 -11.21
CA TYR A 219 -2.62 -23.40 -11.26
C TYR A 219 -3.66 -23.26 -12.37
N LEU A 220 -4.13 -22.03 -12.65
CA LEU A 220 -4.97 -21.72 -13.80
C LEU A 220 -4.27 -22.09 -15.11
N HIS A 221 -3.00 -21.70 -15.27
CA HIS A 221 -2.20 -22.12 -16.44
C HIS A 221 -2.09 -23.65 -16.57
N ALA A 222 -1.88 -24.35 -15.45
CA ALA A 222 -1.87 -25.81 -15.47
C ALA A 222 -3.24 -26.38 -15.91
N ILE A 223 -4.35 -25.80 -15.47
CA ILE A 223 -5.71 -26.19 -15.89
C ILE A 223 -5.91 -25.94 -17.38
N ASP A 224 -5.61 -24.74 -17.86
CA ASP A 224 -5.80 -24.37 -19.27
C ASP A 224 -5.04 -25.31 -20.21
N ILE A 225 -3.80 -25.65 -19.86
CA ILE A 225 -3.01 -26.62 -20.64
C ILE A 225 -3.69 -27.99 -20.60
N MET A 226 -4.13 -28.46 -19.43
CA MET A 226 -4.78 -29.76 -19.28
C MET A 226 -6.11 -29.86 -20.03
N GLU A 227 -6.93 -28.81 -19.99
CA GLU A 227 -8.18 -28.70 -20.75
C GLU A 227 -7.90 -28.70 -22.26
N ASN A 228 -6.89 -27.97 -22.72
CA ASN A 228 -6.49 -27.98 -24.12
C ASN A 228 -6.08 -29.37 -24.61
N ILE A 229 -5.41 -30.17 -23.77
CA ILE A 229 -5.02 -31.54 -24.14
C ILE A 229 -6.20 -32.51 -24.04
N CYS A 230 -7.03 -32.40 -23.00
CA CYS A 230 -8.08 -33.37 -22.65
C CYS A 230 -9.48 -33.01 -23.20
N SER A 231 -9.63 -31.85 -23.84
CA SER A 231 -10.93 -31.39 -24.34
C SER A 231 -11.51 -32.34 -25.38
N ARG A 232 -12.79 -32.66 -25.21
CA ARG A 232 -13.57 -33.51 -26.13
C ARG A 232 -13.78 -32.88 -27.51
N ASN A 233 -13.55 -31.56 -27.61
CA ASN A 233 -13.72 -30.75 -28.82
C ASN A 233 -12.43 -30.62 -29.66
N ARG A 234 -11.29 -31.21 -29.23
CA ARG A 234 -10.14 -31.32 -30.12
C ARG A 234 -10.58 -32.11 -31.36
N SER A 235 -10.47 -31.50 -32.54
CA SER A 235 -10.86 -32.17 -33.77
C SER A 235 -10.13 -33.50 -33.87
N THR A 236 -10.82 -34.55 -34.29
CA THR A 236 -10.26 -35.89 -34.52
C THR A 236 -8.99 -35.85 -35.37
N PHE A 237 -8.85 -34.80 -36.20
CA PHE A 237 -7.67 -34.50 -37.02
C PHE A 237 -6.45 -34.03 -36.20
N ALA A 238 -6.64 -33.12 -35.23
CA ALA A 238 -5.55 -32.67 -34.34
C ALA A 238 -5.08 -33.77 -33.38
N ALA A 239 -6.00 -34.66 -32.96
CA ALA A 239 -5.67 -35.80 -32.11
C ALA A 239 -4.91 -36.92 -32.86
N ALA A 240 -5.16 -37.07 -34.17
CA ALA A 240 -4.55 -38.09 -35.03
C ALA A 240 -3.19 -37.68 -35.64
N ILE A 241 -2.91 -36.37 -35.76
CA ILE A 241 -1.65 -35.85 -36.32
C ILE A 241 -0.68 -35.37 -35.23
N GLY A 242 -1.15 -35.19 -34.00
CA GLY A 242 -0.30 -34.80 -32.88
C GLY A 242 0.69 -35.92 -32.52
N ASP A 243 1.98 -35.66 -32.75
CA ASP A 243 3.09 -36.48 -32.28
C ASP A 243 2.94 -36.76 -30.76
N GLU A 244 3.05 -38.03 -30.37
CA GLU A 244 2.95 -38.43 -28.95
C GLU A 244 4.03 -37.77 -28.10
N GLN A 245 5.20 -37.47 -28.69
CA GLN A 245 6.25 -36.70 -28.02
C GLN A 245 5.81 -35.25 -27.75
N SER A 246 5.05 -34.64 -28.68
CA SER A 246 4.47 -33.30 -28.49
C SER A 246 3.44 -33.30 -27.36
N LYS A 247 2.54 -34.30 -27.30
CA LYS A 247 1.56 -34.43 -26.21
C LYS A 247 2.25 -34.61 -24.85
N GLN A 248 3.24 -35.49 -24.78
CA GLN A 248 4.00 -35.73 -23.54
C GLN A 248 4.66 -34.45 -23.04
N SER A 249 5.26 -33.64 -23.95
CA SER A 249 5.83 -32.34 -23.62
C SER A 249 4.80 -31.37 -23.08
N THR A 250 3.59 -31.30 -23.66
CA THR A 250 2.52 -30.42 -23.17
C THR A 250 2.03 -30.82 -21.78
N TYR A 251 1.92 -32.11 -21.48
CA TYR A 251 1.62 -32.55 -20.11
C TYR A 251 2.74 -32.20 -19.13
N GLN A 252 4.00 -32.38 -19.51
CA GLN A 252 5.14 -31.98 -18.67
C GLN A 252 5.11 -30.48 -18.36
N GLU A 253 4.71 -29.64 -19.32
CA GLU A 253 4.53 -28.22 -19.07
C GLU A 253 3.47 -27.95 -17.99
N ALA A 254 2.30 -28.60 -18.08
CA ALA A 254 1.26 -28.49 -17.05
C ALA A 254 1.76 -28.96 -15.67
N VAL A 255 2.57 -30.02 -15.62
CA VAL A 255 3.23 -30.52 -14.40
C VAL A 255 4.11 -29.44 -13.77
N GLU A 256 4.95 -28.77 -14.56
CA GLU A 256 5.83 -27.72 -14.05
C GLU A 256 5.05 -26.51 -13.51
N TRP A 257 3.97 -26.11 -14.18
CA TRP A 257 3.09 -25.06 -13.66
C TRP A 257 2.40 -25.47 -12.35
N ALA A 258 1.89 -26.71 -12.25
CA ALA A 258 1.30 -27.24 -11.03
C ALA A 258 2.28 -27.29 -9.85
N LYS A 259 3.55 -27.66 -10.10
CA LYS A 259 4.61 -27.62 -9.09
C LYS A 259 4.89 -26.20 -8.59
N LYS A 260 4.99 -25.23 -9.51
CA LYS A 260 5.15 -23.80 -9.15
C LYS A 260 3.99 -23.33 -8.28
N ALA A 261 2.76 -23.66 -8.67
CA ALA A 261 1.57 -23.35 -7.87
C ALA A 261 1.67 -23.95 -6.46
N GLN A 262 2.03 -25.23 -6.34
CA GLN A 262 2.17 -25.91 -5.06
C GLN A 262 3.20 -25.26 -4.13
N VAL A 263 4.33 -24.78 -4.67
CA VAL A 263 5.36 -24.06 -3.91
C VAL A 263 4.79 -22.74 -3.38
N CYS A 264 4.09 -21.98 -4.21
CA CYS A 264 3.47 -20.72 -3.80
C CYS A 264 2.36 -20.92 -2.76
N LEU A 265 1.53 -21.98 -2.89
CA LEU A 265 0.56 -22.34 -1.86
C LEU A 265 1.24 -22.68 -0.53
N ALA A 266 2.30 -23.50 -0.55
CA ALA A 266 3.02 -23.87 0.66
C ALA A 266 3.62 -22.64 1.37
N GLU A 267 4.14 -21.69 0.61
CA GLU A 267 4.65 -20.42 1.15
C GLU A 267 3.53 -19.58 1.76
N CYS A 268 2.37 -19.47 1.12
CA CYS A 268 1.20 -18.80 1.68
C CYS A 268 0.80 -19.40 3.04
N LEU A 269 0.66 -20.73 3.09
CA LEU A 269 0.29 -21.45 4.32
C LEU A 269 1.32 -21.26 5.44
N ARG A 270 2.62 -21.26 5.09
CA ARG A 270 3.70 -21.07 6.06
C ARG A 270 3.73 -19.65 6.63
N VAL A 271 3.51 -18.63 5.80
CA VAL A 271 3.54 -17.22 6.22
C VAL A 271 2.34 -16.89 7.11
N LEU A 272 1.17 -17.48 6.83
CA LEU A 272 -0.05 -17.26 7.59
C LEU A 272 -0.14 -18.08 8.88
N GLU A 273 0.77 -19.03 9.11
CA GLU A 273 0.75 -19.89 10.30
C GLU A 273 0.56 -19.16 11.64
N PRO A 274 1.23 -18.01 11.88
CA PRO A 274 1.06 -17.26 13.12
C PRO A 274 -0.23 -16.42 13.19
N GLN A 275 -0.99 -16.30 12.10
CA GLN A 275 -2.10 -15.35 11.91
C GLN A 275 -3.42 -16.05 11.60
N TRP A 276 -3.52 -17.37 11.82
CA TRP A 276 -4.70 -18.15 11.44
C TRP A 276 -5.97 -17.79 12.21
N ASP A 277 -5.82 -17.24 13.40
CA ASP A 277 -6.91 -16.72 14.23
C ASP A 277 -7.63 -15.53 13.59
N LEU A 278 -6.99 -14.83 12.65
CA LEU A 278 -7.57 -13.71 11.91
C LEU A 278 -8.39 -14.14 10.68
N ILE A 279 -8.21 -15.39 10.22
CA ILE A 279 -8.88 -15.92 9.03
C ILE A 279 -10.24 -16.50 9.43
N ARG A 280 -11.31 -16.19 8.67
CA ARG A 280 -12.66 -16.68 9.01
C ARG A 280 -12.73 -18.20 8.85
N LYS A 281 -13.73 -18.79 9.51
CA LYS A 281 -13.84 -20.24 9.61
C LYS A 281 -13.96 -20.93 8.24
N ASP A 282 -14.72 -20.34 7.32
CA ASP A 282 -14.93 -20.91 5.99
C ASP A 282 -13.61 -20.99 5.20
N GLU A 283 -12.75 -19.96 5.29
CA GLU A 283 -11.42 -20.00 4.67
C GLU A 283 -10.46 -20.98 5.37
N GLN A 284 -10.64 -21.23 6.67
CA GLN A 284 -9.86 -22.26 7.38
C GLN A 284 -10.24 -23.67 6.90
N GLU A 285 -11.50 -23.91 6.55
CA GLU A 285 -11.93 -25.17 5.95
C GLU A 285 -11.31 -25.35 4.56
N ASP A 286 -11.27 -24.28 3.75
CA ASP A 286 -10.58 -24.31 2.45
C ASP A 286 -9.08 -24.53 2.61
N ARG A 287 -8.44 -23.88 3.59
CA ARG A 287 -7.03 -24.11 3.94
C ARG A 287 -6.78 -25.59 4.20
N ASP A 288 -7.59 -26.22 5.05
CA ASP A 288 -7.41 -27.62 5.42
C ASP A 288 -7.61 -28.54 4.22
N PHE A 289 -8.62 -28.24 3.40
CA PHE A 289 -8.84 -28.96 2.14
C PHE A 289 -7.65 -28.81 1.18
N LEU A 290 -7.14 -27.60 0.98
CA LEU A 290 -6.02 -27.30 0.08
C LEU A 290 -4.71 -27.91 0.60
N ARG A 291 -4.49 -27.91 1.91
CA ARG A 291 -3.34 -28.55 2.55
C ARG A 291 -3.34 -30.06 2.35
N GLN A 292 -4.51 -30.70 2.42
CA GLN A 292 -4.64 -32.15 2.22
C GLN A 292 -4.62 -32.54 0.74
N SER A 293 -5.29 -31.78 -0.11
CA SER A 293 -5.44 -32.11 -1.53
C SER A 293 -4.22 -31.74 -2.36
N GLY A 294 -3.57 -30.62 -2.02
CA GLY A 294 -2.51 -30.00 -2.82
C GLY A 294 -2.98 -29.57 -4.22
N LEU A 295 -2.03 -29.04 -4.99
CA LEU A 295 -2.20 -28.52 -6.36
C LEU A 295 -1.49 -29.40 -7.40
N LEU A 296 -1.29 -30.69 -7.12
CA LEU A 296 -0.50 -31.61 -7.95
C LEU A 296 -1.36 -32.54 -8.84
N GLN A 297 -2.58 -32.14 -9.18
CA GLN A 297 -3.51 -32.94 -9.99
C GLN A 297 -2.96 -33.17 -11.40
N ALA A 298 -2.35 -32.15 -12.03
CA ALA A 298 -1.69 -32.32 -13.34
C ALA A 298 -0.53 -33.33 -13.30
N VAL A 299 0.22 -33.38 -12.20
CA VAL A 299 1.28 -34.39 -11.96
C VAL A 299 0.68 -35.79 -11.97
N LYS A 300 -0.40 -35.99 -11.21
CA LYS A 300 -1.09 -37.28 -11.16
C LYS A 300 -1.66 -37.69 -12.51
N ILE A 301 -2.20 -36.75 -13.29
CA ILE A 301 -2.71 -37.06 -14.64
C ILE A 301 -1.57 -37.44 -15.57
N TYR A 302 -0.43 -36.73 -15.53
CA TYR A 302 0.75 -37.10 -16.31
C TYR A 302 1.25 -38.51 -15.97
N GLU A 303 1.35 -38.83 -14.67
CA GLU A 303 1.75 -40.17 -14.20
C GLU A 303 0.77 -41.26 -14.65
N LEU A 304 -0.54 -40.99 -14.65
CA LEU A 304 -1.55 -41.92 -15.17
C LEU A 304 -1.41 -42.16 -16.69
N MET A 305 -1.00 -41.12 -17.44
CA MET A 305 -0.88 -41.19 -18.91
C MET A 305 0.46 -41.78 -19.37
N TYR A 306 1.56 -41.50 -18.67
CA TYR A 306 2.93 -41.80 -19.11
C TYR A 306 3.80 -42.55 -18.09
N GLY A 307 3.29 -42.85 -16.88
CA GLY A 307 4.05 -43.46 -15.78
C GLY A 307 4.29 -44.97 -15.86
N GLY A 308 3.98 -45.61 -16.99
CA GLY A 308 4.38 -46.99 -17.27
C GLY A 308 3.64 -48.12 -16.52
N ALA A 309 2.73 -47.81 -15.59
CA ALA A 309 1.89 -48.82 -14.96
C ALA A 309 0.75 -49.27 -15.91
N ALA A 310 0.95 -50.42 -16.55
CA ALA A 310 -0.06 -51.10 -17.34
C ALA A 310 -1.35 -51.32 -16.52
N LEU A 311 -2.53 -50.98 -17.08
CA LEU A 311 -3.73 -51.83 -17.09
C LEU A 311 -4.89 -51.17 -17.87
N LYS A 312 -5.36 -51.90 -18.88
CA LYS A 312 -6.25 -51.49 -19.99
C LYS A 312 -7.75 -51.31 -19.63
N MET A 313 -8.10 -50.99 -18.39
CA MET A 313 -9.48 -50.57 -18.04
C MET A 313 -9.46 -49.58 -16.88
N GLY A 314 -10.13 -48.43 -17.04
CA GLY A 314 -10.35 -47.46 -15.95
C GLY A 314 -9.46 -46.22 -15.95
N ILE A 315 -8.37 -46.17 -16.74
CA ILE A 315 -7.50 -44.96 -16.83
C ILE A 315 -8.31 -43.73 -17.22
N THR A 316 -9.20 -43.84 -18.21
CA THR A 316 -10.07 -42.74 -18.63
C THR A 316 -10.97 -42.24 -17.49
N GLN A 317 -11.50 -43.15 -16.66
CA GLN A 317 -12.31 -42.76 -15.49
C GLN A 317 -11.46 -42.09 -14.41
N GLN A 318 -10.25 -42.58 -14.16
CA GLN A 318 -9.33 -41.97 -13.19
C GLN A 318 -8.85 -40.60 -13.63
N VAL A 319 -8.51 -40.42 -14.91
CA VAL A 319 -8.17 -39.12 -15.49
C VAL A 319 -9.35 -38.16 -15.40
N GLN A 320 -10.57 -38.61 -15.76
CA GLN A 320 -11.77 -37.79 -15.62
C GLN A 320 -12.03 -37.36 -14.17
N ALA A 321 -11.88 -38.28 -13.21
CA ALA A 321 -12.00 -37.98 -11.78
C ALA A 321 -10.92 -36.98 -11.31
N MET A 322 -9.71 -37.06 -11.85
CA MET A 322 -8.64 -36.09 -11.55
C MET A 322 -8.88 -34.71 -12.15
N LEU A 323 -9.43 -34.63 -13.36
CA LEU A 323 -9.86 -33.35 -13.96
C LEU A 323 -10.97 -32.71 -13.12
N GLN A 324 -11.97 -33.49 -12.68
CA GLN A 324 -13.01 -32.99 -11.77
C GLN A 324 -12.43 -32.50 -10.44
N LYS A 325 -11.48 -33.26 -9.87
CA LYS A 325 -10.79 -32.83 -8.65
C LYS A 325 -9.98 -31.55 -8.87
N GLN A 326 -9.36 -31.38 -10.04
CA GLN A 326 -8.60 -30.18 -10.39
C GLN A 326 -9.50 -28.93 -10.37
N VAL A 327 -10.69 -29.02 -10.97
CA VAL A 327 -11.69 -27.94 -10.94
C VAL A 327 -12.14 -27.64 -9.51
N ALA A 328 -12.51 -28.66 -8.73
CA ALA A 328 -12.94 -28.46 -7.34
C ALA A 328 -11.83 -27.85 -6.46
N VAL A 329 -10.57 -28.24 -6.67
CA VAL A 329 -9.42 -27.66 -5.98
C VAL A 329 -9.22 -26.20 -6.40
N PHE A 330 -9.42 -25.86 -7.67
CA PHE A 330 -9.32 -24.48 -8.15
C PHE A 330 -10.40 -23.56 -7.58
N GLU A 331 -11.63 -24.04 -7.46
CA GLU A 331 -12.72 -23.29 -6.82
C GLU A 331 -12.36 -22.95 -5.37
N ARG A 332 -11.88 -23.94 -4.61
CA ARG A 332 -11.41 -23.77 -3.23
C ARG A 332 -10.22 -22.84 -3.14
N LEU A 333 -9.26 -22.95 -4.06
CA LEU A 333 -8.11 -22.05 -4.15
C LEU A 333 -8.54 -20.60 -4.42
N THR A 334 -9.56 -20.41 -5.26
CA THR A 334 -10.13 -19.10 -5.58
C THR A 334 -10.82 -18.48 -4.38
N HIS A 335 -11.69 -19.24 -3.69
CA HIS A 335 -12.36 -18.76 -2.49
C HIS A 335 -11.37 -18.38 -1.40
N PHE A 336 -10.37 -19.24 -1.15
CA PHE A 336 -9.30 -18.95 -0.21
C PHE A 336 -8.49 -17.70 -0.60
N ALA A 337 -8.13 -17.53 -1.88
CA ALA A 337 -7.41 -16.35 -2.36
C ALA A 337 -8.19 -15.04 -2.13
N VAL A 338 -9.50 -15.05 -2.40
CA VAL A 338 -10.38 -13.91 -2.13
C VAL A 338 -10.44 -13.61 -0.64
N GLY A 339 -10.61 -14.63 0.20
CA GLY A 339 -10.62 -14.46 1.66
C GLY A 339 -9.32 -13.87 2.21
N ILE A 340 -8.15 -14.30 1.70
CA ILE A 340 -6.86 -13.68 2.06
C ILE A 340 -6.78 -12.22 1.59
N GLN A 341 -7.29 -11.90 0.40
CA GLN A 341 -7.31 -10.54 -0.11
C GLN A 341 -8.18 -9.61 0.75
N GLU A 342 -9.39 -10.05 1.13
CA GLU A 342 -10.29 -9.32 2.03
C GLU A 342 -9.67 -9.13 3.41
N CYS A 343 -9.08 -10.18 3.99
CA CYS A 343 -8.41 -10.12 5.28
C CYS A 343 -7.22 -9.15 5.24
N THR A 344 -6.44 -9.16 4.15
CA THR A 344 -5.31 -8.22 3.98
C THR A 344 -5.80 -6.77 3.99
N ALA A 345 -6.88 -6.45 3.27
CA ALA A 345 -7.45 -5.10 3.24
C ALA A 345 -7.95 -4.66 4.64
N TYR A 346 -8.55 -5.59 5.39
CA TYR A 346 -8.93 -5.33 6.78
C TYR A 346 -7.71 -5.03 7.66
N CYS A 347 -6.64 -5.83 7.59
CA CYS A 347 -5.41 -5.60 8.34
C CYS A 347 -4.73 -4.27 7.96
N GLU A 348 -4.73 -3.90 6.68
CA GLU A 348 -4.24 -2.60 6.20
C GLU A 348 -5.02 -1.44 6.87
N SER A 349 -6.34 -1.57 7.05
CA SER A 349 -7.15 -0.59 7.79
C SER A 349 -6.81 -0.56 9.29
N VAL A 350 -6.66 -1.72 9.92
CA VAL A 350 -6.31 -1.82 11.36
C VAL A 350 -4.93 -1.21 11.63
N GLU A 351 -3.96 -1.43 10.74
CA GLU A 351 -2.64 -0.80 10.83
C GLU A 351 -2.72 0.73 10.73
N GLN A 352 -3.55 1.26 9.84
CA GLN A 352 -3.77 2.71 9.70
C GLN A 352 -4.38 3.30 10.99
N ASP A 353 -5.39 2.64 11.56
CA ASP A 353 -6.01 3.06 12.82
C ASP A 353 -5.02 2.99 13.99
N ALA A 354 -4.21 1.93 14.05
CA ALA A 354 -3.16 1.77 15.06
C ALA A 354 -2.10 2.86 14.94
N ARG A 355 -1.70 3.23 13.70
CA ARG A 355 -0.78 4.34 13.43
C ARG A 355 -1.36 5.67 13.89
N ALA A 356 -2.61 5.98 13.53
CA ALA A 356 -3.26 7.22 13.95
C ALA A 356 -3.35 7.32 15.49
N SER A 357 -3.74 6.23 16.15
CA SER A 357 -3.80 6.12 17.61
C SER A 357 -2.43 6.32 18.27
N ARG A 358 -1.37 5.70 17.70
CA ARG A 358 0.02 5.89 18.12
C ARG A 358 0.45 7.34 17.99
N ASP A 359 0.17 7.98 16.85
CA ASP A 359 0.62 9.35 16.58
C ASP A 359 -0.10 10.38 17.48
N VAL A 360 -1.37 10.16 17.82
CA VAL A 360 -2.07 10.94 18.86
C VAL A 360 -1.39 10.79 20.22
N ALA A 361 -1.01 9.55 20.59
CA ALA A 361 -0.34 9.28 21.86
C ALA A 361 1.04 9.95 21.93
N ARG A 362 1.79 9.94 20.82
CA ARG A 362 3.09 10.60 20.70
C ARG A 362 2.96 12.11 20.89
N ARG A 363 2.01 12.74 20.19
CA ARG A 363 1.74 14.18 20.34
C ARG A 363 1.39 14.57 21.78
N TYR A 364 0.53 13.78 22.44
CA TYR A 364 0.18 14.01 23.85
C TYR A 364 1.37 13.81 24.80
N ALA A 365 2.19 12.77 24.60
CA ALA A 365 3.40 12.58 25.39
C ALA A 365 4.39 13.75 25.20
N VAL A 366 4.61 14.17 23.96
CA VAL A 366 5.50 15.31 23.64
C VAL A 366 4.98 16.61 24.24
N SER A 367 3.67 16.87 24.19
CA SER A 367 3.11 18.09 24.78
C SER A 367 3.36 18.16 26.29
N LEU A 368 3.27 17.03 26.98
CA LEU A 368 3.63 16.94 28.41
C LEU A 368 5.14 17.07 28.63
N TRP A 369 5.96 16.47 27.78
CA TRP A 369 7.43 16.56 27.89
C TRP A 369 7.94 17.98 27.68
N MET A 370 7.36 18.71 26.74
CA MET A 370 7.79 20.05 26.33
C MET A 370 6.98 21.18 26.97
N ASN A 371 5.97 20.85 27.80
CA ASN A 371 5.04 21.80 28.39
C ASN A 371 4.38 22.72 27.35
N THR A 372 3.98 22.13 26.22
CA THR A 372 3.26 22.81 25.14
C THR A 372 1.77 22.44 25.20
N PRO A 373 0.87 23.32 24.72
CA PRO A 373 -0.54 22.98 24.64
C PRO A 373 -0.73 21.72 23.79
N VAL A 374 -1.59 20.81 24.25
CA VAL A 374 -1.94 19.61 23.48
C VAL A 374 -2.54 20.08 22.15
N PRO A 375 -2.01 19.67 21.00
CA PRO A 375 -2.61 20.03 19.72
C PRO A 375 -4.05 19.51 19.71
N ALA A 376 -4.99 20.38 19.31
CA ALA A 376 -6.41 20.03 19.24
C ALA A 376 -6.56 18.73 18.43
N SER A 377 -7.24 17.74 19.00
CA SER A 377 -7.51 16.49 18.29
C SER A 377 -8.43 16.82 17.11
N PRO A 378 -8.05 16.48 15.86
CA PRO A 378 -8.91 16.65 14.69
C PRO A 378 -10.16 15.76 14.76
#